data_AF-A0A6J8CU32-F1
#
_entry.id   AF-A0A6J8CU32-F1
#
_cell.length_a   1.000
_cell.length_b   1.000
_cell.length_c   1.000
_cell.angle_alpha   90.00
_cell.angle_beta   90.00
_cell.angle_gamma   90.00
#
_symmetry.space_group_name_H-M   'P 1'
#
loop_
_entity.id
_entity.type
_entity.pdbx_description
1 polymer ?
#
loop_
_entity_poly.entity_id
_entity_poly.type
_entity_poly.pdbx_seq_one_letter_code
_entity_poly.pdbx_strand_id
1 'polypeptide(L)'
;MKRRLGLRRRQNHNPTFLVQEKILELRSEGYANLDYRSMWRLLNSQYNLTVTQETVRLCLRAIDSVGVESRRRHRLHRRSYFNSGPNYLIHIDGYDKLKSYGLAIHGDIDGYSRRILWLKAGPSNNNPTYIAKFYLNFVKESRRIPRVVRADAGTENVIVKDLQIALRFDHGDSMSGLRSFSTGRSTGNQRIERLWRNRSESFTSFWRNEFAYFTSSLKYLVHLTIHFPYNVA
;
A
#
# COMPACT_ATOMS: atom_id res chain seq x y z
N MET A 1 20.90 -7.11 25.62
CA MET A 1 20.68 -5.65 25.69
C MET A 1 19.58 -5.23 26.67
N LYS A 2 18.31 -5.66 26.52
CA LYS A 2 17.18 -5.19 27.37
C LYS A 2 17.31 -5.45 28.88
N ARG A 3 17.76 -6.64 29.31
CA ARG A 3 17.98 -6.95 30.74
C ARG A 3 19.10 -6.13 31.39
N ARG A 4 20.09 -5.71 30.60
CA ARG A 4 21.26 -4.93 31.05
C ARG A 4 20.93 -3.44 31.27
N LEU A 5 19.78 -2.98 30.74
CA LEU A 5 19.30 -1.59 30.85
C LEU A 5 18.15 -1.42 31.87
N GLY A 6 17.80 -2.46 32.64
CA GLY A 6 16.67 -2.39 33.58
C GLY A 6 15.29 -2.20 32.95
N LEU A 7 15.19 -2.19 31.61
CA LEU A 7 13.95 -1.94 30.87
C LEU A 7 13.00 -3.15 31.02
N ARG A 8 11.92 -2.96 31.78
CA ARG A 8 10.82 -3.93 31.90
C ARG A 8 9.79 -3.70 30.79
N ARG A 9 9.12 -4.78 30.37
CA ARG A 9 7.97 -4.68 29.45
C ARG A 9 6.86 -3.93 30.21
N ARG A 10 6.20 -2.94 29.58
CA ARG A 10 5.03 -2.27 30.18
C ARG A 10 4.05 -3.34 30.65
N GLN A 11 3.66 -3.28 31.93
CA GLN A 11 2.77 -4.27 32.54
C GLN A 11 1.30 -3.85 32.50
N ASN A 12 1.02 -2.55 32.34
CA ASN A 12 -0.33 -2.01 32.24
C ASN A 12 -0.89 -2.25 30.84
N HIS A 13 -1.46 -3.44 30.64
CA HIS A 13 -2.13 -3.79 29.39
C HIS A 13 -3.56 -3.31 29.42
N ASN A 14 -4.05 -2.85 28.26
CA ASN A 14 -5.44 -2.44 28.14
C ASN A 14 -6.37 -3.67 28.21
N PRO A 15 -7.55 -3.55 28.83
CA PRO A 15 -8.57 -4.59 28.86
C PRO A 15 -8.91 -5.10 27.46
N THR A 16 -9.13 -6.41 27.34
CA THR A 16 -9.41 -7.07 26.05
C THR A 16 -10.63 -6.50 25.33
N PHE A 17 -11.68 -6.08 26.05
CA PHE A 17 -12.89 -5.53 25.44
C PHE A 17 -12.63 -4.21 24.69
N LEU A 18 -11.86 -3.28 25.29
CA LEU A 18 -11.45 -2.03 24.63
C LEU A 18 -10.63 -2.31 23.37
N VAL A 19 -9.80 -3.34 23.42
CA VAL A 19 -8.99 -3.76 22.26
C VAL A 19 -9.88 -4.32 21.15
N GLN A 20 -10.90 -5.12 21.49
CA GLN A 20 -11.84 -5.67 20.51
C GLN A 20 -12.68 -4.57 19.86
N GLU A 21 -13.24 -3.66 20.67
CA GLU A 21 -14.02 -2.53 20.19
C GLU A 21 -13.20 -1.66 19.23
N LYS A 22 -11.96 -1.30 19.61
CA LYS A 22 -11.07 -0.54 18.73
C LYS A 22 -10.70 -1.31 17.47
N ILE A 23 -10.49 -2.62 17.55
CA ILE A 23 -10.26 -3.44 16.36
C ILE A 23 -11.49 -3.38 15.43
N LEU A 24 -12.71 -3.52 15.94
CA LEU A 24 -13.93 -3.46 15.12
C LEU A 24 -14.08 -2.10 14.43
N GLU A 25 -13.87 -1.00 15.16
CA GLU A 25 -13.84 0.36 14.61
C GLU A 25 -12.84 0.48 13.46
N LEU A 26 -11.58 0.08 13.69
CA LEU A 26 -10.54 0.11 12.64
C LEU A 26 -10.89 -0.77 11.45
N ARG A 27 -11.57 -1.91 11.67
CA ARG A 27 -12.02 -2.76 10.58
C ARG A 27 -13.06 -2.05 9.71
N SER A 28 -13.98 -1.27 10.30
CA SER A 28 -14.92 -0.43 9.53
C SER A 28 -14.25 0.73 8.80
N GLU A 29 -13.11 1.22 9.29
CA GLU A 29 -12.31 2.28 8.63
C GLU A 29 -11.39 1.75 7.51
N GLY A 30 -11.52 0.49 7.11
CA GLY A 30 -10.74 -0.11 6.02
C GLY A 30 -9.49 -0.86 6.45
N TYR A 31 -9.29 -1.10 7.75
CA TYR A 31 -8.26 -1.99 8.28
C TYR A 31 -8.76 -3.43 8.52
N ALA A 32 -9.89 -3.80 7.89
CA ALA A 32 -10.59 -5.08 8.02
C ALA A 32 -9.68 -6.31 7.96
N ASN A 33 -8.61 -6.22 7.18
CA ASN A 33 -7.81 -7.38 6.83
C ASN A 33 -6.33 -7.24 7.20
N LEU A 34 -5.98 -6.32 8.10
CA LEU A 34 -4.63 -6.25 8.65
C LEU A 34 -4.27 -7.56 9.38
N ASP A 35 -3.01 -7.99 9.24
CA ASP A 35 -2.48 -9.07 10.06
C ASP A 35 -2.32 -8.65 11.53
N TYR A 36 -2.27 -9.62 12.45
CA TYR A 36 -2.20 -9.34 13.89
C TYR A 36 -0.98 -8.53 14.32
N ARG A 37 0.15 -8.62 13.61
CA ARG A 37 1.37 -7.84 13.93
C ARG A 37 1.22 -6.41 13.47
N SER A 38 0.64 -6.19 12.30
CA SER A 38 0.33 -4.87 11.75
C SER A 38 -0.73 -4.17 12.60
N MET A 39 -1.80 -4.88 12.97
CA MET A 39 -2.81 -4.39 13.92
C MET A 39 -2.19 -4.08 15.29
N TRP A 40 -1.36 -4.97 15.83
CA TRP A 40 -0.64 -4.73 17.09
C TRP A 40 0.23 -3.46 17.04
N ARG A 41 0.97 -3.25 15.94
CA ARG A 41 1.76 -2.02 15.77
C ARG A 41 0.88 -0.79 15.72
N LEU A 42 -0.20 -0.83 14.95
CA LEU A 42 -1.14 0.28 14.79
C LEU A 42 -1.74 0.68 16.15
N LEU A 43 -2.24 -0.28 16.92
CA LEU A 43 -2.80 -0.07 18.25
C LEU A 43 -1.78 0.53 19.22
N ASN A 44 -0.53 0.03 19.23
CA ASN A 44 0.50 0.53 20.15
C ASN A 44 1.14 1.85 19.72
N SER A 45 1.24 2.14 18.42
CA SER A 45 1.98 3.30 17.93
C SER A 45 1.10 4.50 17.59
N GLN A 46 -0.10 4.27 17.04
CA GLN A 46 -0.99 5.34 16.59
C GLN A 46 -2.10 5.61 17.60
N TYR A 47 -2.62 4.56 18.24
CA TYR A 47 -3.74 4.67 19.19
C TYR A 47 -3.31 4.57 20.66
N ASN A 48 -1.99 4.56 20.91
CA ASN A 48 -1.39 4.58 22.25
C ASN A 48 -1.87 3.45 23.21
N LEU A 49 -2.42 2.36 22.67
CA LEU A 49 -2.87 1.21 23.44
C LEU A 49 -1.70 0.30 23.76
N THR A 50 -1.50 0.00 25.03
CA THR A 50 -0.53 -1.02 25.46
C THR A 50 -1.18 -2.38 25.38
N VAL A 51 -0.87 -3.16 24.34
CA VAL A 51 -1.43 -4.51 24.10
C VAL A 51 -0.35 -5.49 23.65
N THR A 52 -0.53 -6.77 23.96
CA THR A 52 0.38 -7.81 23.48
C THR A 52 0.00 -8.29 22.08
N GLN A 53 0.97 -8.83 21.34
CA GLN A 53 0.70 -9.47 20.05
C GLN A 53 -0.26 -10.65 20.19
N GLU A 54 -0.21 -11.38 21.31
CA GLU A 54 -1.06 -12.54 21.55
C GLU A 54 -2.51 -12.13 21.79
N THR A 55 -2.73 -11.08 22.59
CA THR A 55 -4.07 -10.49 22.79
C THR A 55 -4.69 -10.10 21.45
N VAL A 56 -3.95 -9.38 20.60
CA VAL A 56 -4.44 -8.97 19.27
C VAL A 56 -4.71 -10.17 18.37
N ARG A 57 -3.87 -11.21 18.42
CA ARG A 57 -4.06 -12.45 17.66
C ARG A 57 -5.34 -13.17 18.07
N LEU A 58 -5.62 -13.27 19.38
CA LEU A 58 -6.84 -13.89 19.91
C LEU A 58 -8.08 -13.06 19.57
N CYS A 59 -8.04 -11.73 19.73
CA CYS A 59 -9.13 -10.84 19.34
C CYS A 59 -9.47 -10.98 17.84
N LEU A 60 -8.47 -10.95 16.96
CA LEU A 60 -8.70 -11.11 15.53
C LEU A 60 -9.24 -12.50 15.17
N ARG A 61 -8.82 -13.56 15.87
CA ARG A 61 -9.38 -14.91 15.66
C ARG A 61 -10.83 -15.01 16.12
N ALA A 62 -11.20 -14.31 17.20
CA ALA A 62 -12.58 -14.26 17.68
C ALA A 62 -13.48 -13.45 16.73
N ILE A 63 -12.97 -12.34 16.19
CA ILE A 63 -13.72 -11.45 15.29
C ILE A 63 -13.82 -12.03 13.87
N ASP A 64 -12.76 -12.67 13.36
CA ASP A 64 -12.66 -13.09 11.95
C ASP A 64 -11.83 -14.38 11.82
N SER A 65 -12.38 -15.48 12.33
CA SER A 65 -11.75 -16.80 12.29
C SER A 65 -11.49 -17.28 10.86
N VAL A 66 -12.47 -17.07 9.96
CA VAL A 66 -12.42 -17.46 8.54
C VAL A 66 -11.31 -16.71 7.79
N GLY A 67 -11.23 -15.39 7.95
CA GLY A 67 -10.18 -14.59 7.32
C GLY A 67 -8.79 -14.90 7.84
N VAL A 68 -8.65 -15.24 9.13
CA VAL A 68 -7.38 -15.72 9.71
C VAL A 68 -6.93 -17.05 9.08
N GLU A 69 -7.83 -18.01 8.90
CA GLU A 69 -7.49 -19.29 8.28
C GLU A 69 -7.12 -19.16 6.81
N SER A 70 -7.87 -18.36 6.03
CA SER A 70 -7.59 -18.12 4.61
C SER A 70 -6.17 -17.58 4.39
N ARG A 71 -5.72 -16.65 5.23
CA ARG A 71 -4.36 -16.09 5.20
C ARG A 71 -3.27 -17.10 5.54
N ARG A 72 -3.55 -18.08 6.41
CA ARG A 72 -2.58 -19.11 6.83
C ARG A 72 -2.20 -20.06 5.68
N ARG A 73 -3.10 -20.29 4.72
CA ARG A 73 -2.91 -21.21 3.59
C ARG A 73 -1.94 -20.67 2.52
N HIS A 74 -1.78 -19.35 2.41
CA HIS A 74 -1.02 -18.69 1.33
C HIS A 74 0.45 -18.39 1.69
N ARG A 75 1.24 -19.42 2.04
CA ARG A 75 2.65 -19.23 2.45
C ARG A 75 3.53 -18.76 1.28
N LEU A 76 3.97 -17.50 1.33
CA LEU A 76 4.88 -16.87 0.37
C LEU A 76 6.26 -17.55 0.31
N HIS A 77 6.68 -17.98 -0.90
CA HIS A 77 8.05 -18.39 -1.16
C HIS A 77 8.97 -17.17 -1.24
N ARG A 78 10.04 -17.13 -0.45
CA ARG A 78 10.97 -15.98 -0.39
C ARG A 78 12.07 -16.16 -1.44
N ARG A 79 12.17 -15.23 -2.39
CA ARG A 79 13.33 -15.09 -3.28
C ARG A 79 14.38 -14.17 -2.63
N SER A 80 15.65 -14.48 -2.83
CA SER A 80 16.76 -13.60 -2.44
C SER A 80 16.77 -12.36 -3.32
N TYR A 81 16.63 -11.18 -2.71
CA TYR A 81 16.68 -9.88 -3.38
C TYR A 81 17.72 -9.03 -2.65
N PHE A 82 18.70 -8.53 -3.39
CA PHE A 82 19.79 -7.69 -2.90
C PHE A 82 19.76 -6.32 -3.58
N ASN A 83 20.05 -5.27 -2.82
CA ASN A 83 20.18 -3.90 -3.30
C ASN A 83 21.27 -3.20 -2.47
N SER A 84 22.07 -2.34 -3.09
CA SER A 84 23.30 -1.81 -2.51
C SER A 84 23.09 -0.74 -1.43
N GLY A 85 21.86 -0.28 -1.21
CA GLY A 85 21.53 0.65 -0.13
C GLY A 85 20.24 1.43 -0.37
N PRO A 86 19.81 2.26 0.59
CA PRO A 86 18.66 3.16 0.41
C PRO A 86 18.88 4.12 -0.77
N ASN A 87 17.83 4.42 -1.52
CA ASN A 87 17.84 5.27 -2.73
C ASN A 87 18.75 4.77 -3.87
N TYR A 88 19.29 3.54 -3.78
CA TYR A 88 20.06 2.96 -4.87
C TYR A 88 19.13 2.55 -6.03
N LEU A 89 18.07 1.81 -5.71
CA LEU A 89 17.07 1.36 -6.69
C LEU A 89 15.68 1.57 -6.10
N ILE A 90 14.87 2.38 -6.78
CA ILE A 90 13.46 2.58 -6.46
C ILE A 90 12.60 1.86 -7.51
N HIS A 91 11.41 1.43 -7.11
CA HIS A 91 10.49 0.69 -7.96
C HIS A 91 9.17 1.45 -8.06
N ILE A 92 8.86 1.93 -9.26
CA ILE A 92 7.60 2.61 -9.59
C ILE A 92 6.66 1.62 -10.28
N ASP A 93 5.39 1.66 -9.92
CA ASP A 93 4.35 0.79 -10.51
C ASP A 93 2.94 1.37 -10.32
N GLY A 94 2.05 0.99 -11.22
CA GLY A 94 0.62 1.27 -11.16
C GLY A 94 -0.15 0.12 -10.51
N TYR A 95 -1.30 0.45 -9.94
CA TYR A 95 -2.19 -0.50 -9.31
C TYR A 95 -3.63 -0.29 -9.76
N ASP A 96 -4.06 -1.19 -10.64
CA ASP A 96 -5.30 -1.03 -11.40
C ASP A 96 -6.50 -1.79 -10.82
N LYS A 97 -6.38 -2.45 -9.65
CA LYS A 97 -7.50 -3.26 -9.12
C LYS A 97 -8.75 -2.46 -8.74
N LEU A 98 -8.64 -1.14 -8.62
CA LEU A 98 -9.74 -0.20 -8.38
C LEU A 98 -10.05 0.68 -9.60
N LYS A 99 -9.38 0.45 -10.74
CA LYS A 99 -9.54 1.24 -11.97
C LYS A 99 -10.97 1.20 -12.51
N SER A 100 -11.69 0.07 -12.34
CA SER A 100 -13.11 -0.06 -12.69
C SER A 100 -14.03 0.91 -11.95
N TYR A 101 -13.57 1.47 -10.83
CA TYR A 101 -14.28 2.47 -10.04
C TYR A 101 -13.69 3.88 -10.22
N GLY A 102 -12.88 4.09 -11.28
CA GLY A 102 -12.25 5.38 -11.57
C GLY A 102 -11.07 5.74 -10.67
N LEU A 103 -10.52 4.78 -9.92
CA LEU A 103 -9.41 5.01 -9.00
C LEU A 103 -8.16 4.21 -9.43
N ALA A 104 -7.19 4.91 -10.02
CA ALA A 104 -5.86 4.37 -10.27
C ALA A 104 -4.92 4.75 -9.13
N ILE A 105 -4.22 3.78 -8.55
CA ILE A 105 -3.24 4.03 -7.49
C ILE A 105 -1.85 3.85 -8.08
N HIS A 106 -0.95 4.80 -7.85
CA HIS A 106 0.46 4.70 -8.23
C HIS A 106 1.30 4.72 -6.96
N GLY A 107 2.40 3.97 -6.98
CA GLY A 107 3.30 3.92 -5.83
C GLY A 107 4.75 3.79 -6.22
N ASP A 108 5.59 4.10 -5.24
CA ASP A 108 7.03 3.90 -5.30
C ASP A 108 7.56 3.35 -3.98
N ILE A 109 8.52 2.45 -4.07
CA ILE A 109 9.14 1.78 -2.94
C ILE A 109 10.65 1.70 -3.11
N ASP A 110 11.37 2.01 -2.04
CA ASP A 110 12.81 1.82 -1.99
C ASP A 110 13.15 0.32 -1.93
N GLY A 111 13.97 -0.15 -2.86
CA GLY A 111 14.26 -1.59 -3.01
C GLY A 111 15.03 -2.18 -1.81
N TYR A 112 15.82 -1.35 -1.11
CA TYR A 112 16.61 -1.75 0.04
C TYR A 112 15.78 -1.78 1.34
N SER A 113 15.29 -0.63 1.77
CA SER A 113 14.57 -0.43 3.04
C SER A 113 13.13 -0.93 2.99
N ARG A 114 12.55 -1.08 1.79
CA ARG A 114 11.11 -1.34 1.56
C ARG A 114 10.21 -0.21 2.07
N ARG A 115 10.76 0.98 2.29
CA ARG A 115 9.96 2.16 2.63
C ARG A 115 9.18 2.60 1.41
N ILE A 116 7.88 2.83 1.61
CA ILE A 116 7.03 3.47 0.61
C ILE A 116 7.47 4.93 0.53
N LEU A 117 7.93 5.34 -0.64
CA LEU A 117 8.43 6.71 -0.87
C LEU A 117 7.26 7.64 -1.16
N TRP A 118 6.32 7.17 -1.99
CA TRP A 118 5.03 7.82 -2.18
C TRP A 118 3.98 6.78 -2.61
N LEU A 119 2.71 7.12 -2.34
CA LEU A 119 1.54 6.35 -2.75
C LEU A 119 0.41 7.35 -3.00
N LYS A 120 -0.06 7.43 -4.24
CA LYS A 120 -1.00 8.46 -4.68
C LYS A 120 -2.11 7.84 -5.50
N ALA A 121 -3.33 8.31 -5.31
CA ALA A 121 -4.48 7.93 -6.11
C ALA A 121 -4.80 9.03 -7.12
N GLY A 122 -5.24 8.65 -8.32
CA GLY A 122 -5.62 9.55 -9.39
C GLY A 122 -6.78 8.99 -10.22
N PRO A 123 -7.42 9.82 -11.04
CA PRO A 123 -8.61 9.44 -11.80
C PRO A 123 -8.30 8.53 -13.00
N SER A 124 -7.04 8.50 -13.46
CA SER A 124 -6.64 7.70 -14.62
C SER A 124 -5.15 7.38 -14.58
N ASN A 125 -4.78 6.20 -15.08
CA ASN A 125 -3.39 5.78 -15.30
C ASN A 125 -2.88 6.13 -16.71
N ASN A 126 -3.71 6.71 -17.58
CA ASN A 126 -3.38 6.92 -18.99
C ASN A 126 -2.52 8.17 -19.25
N ASN A 127 -2.38 9.07 -18.26
CA ASN A 127 -1.60 10.29 -18.44
C ASN A 127 -0.24 10.20 -17.73
N PRO A 128 0.88 10.08 -18.48
CA PRO A 128 2.22 9.95 -17.89
C PRO A 128 2.63 11.16 -17.04
N THR A 129 1.99 12.31 -17.23
CA THR A 129 2.27 13.56 -16.49
C THR A 129 1.99 13.40 -14.99
N TYR A 130 1.02 12.56 -14.60
CA TYR A 130 0.72 12.33 -13.18
C TYR A 130 1.87 11.63 -12.46
N ILE A 131 2.41 10.56 -13.06
CA ILE A 131 3.51 9.79 -12.47
C ILE A 131 4.78 10.66 -12.43
N ALA A 132 5.04 11.41 -13.51
CA ALA A 132 6.12 12.39 -13.55
C ALA A 132 6.01 13.45 -12.44
N LYS A 133 4.80 13.98 -12.19
CA LYS A 133 4.55 14.93 -11.10
C LYS A 133 4.83 14.30 -9.73
N PHE A 134 4.37 13.08 -9.48
CA PHE A 134 4.63 12.38 -8.23
C PHE A 134 6.13 12.14 -8.02
N TYR A 135 6.83 11.73 -9.08
CA TYR A 135 8.26 11.52 -9.07
C TYR A 135 9.03 12.81 -8.75
N LEU A 136 8.73 13.92 -9.45
CA LEU A 136 9.38 15.22 -9.21
C LEU A 136 9.10 15.75 -7.80
N ASN A 137 7.88 15.60 -7.30
CA ASN A 137 7.55 15.98 -5.92
C ASN A 137 8.39 15.18 -4.92
N PHE A 138 8.52 13.86 -5.11
CA PHE A 138 9.39 13.03 -4.30
C PHE A 138 10.86 13.50 -4.33
N VAL A 139 11.41 13.77 -5.52
CA VAL A 139 12.79 14.27 -5.66
C VAL A 139 12.98 15.60 -4.94
N LYS A 140 12.02 16.54 -5.08
CA LYS A 140 12.03 17.84 -4.40
C LYS A 140 11.96 17.72 -2.89
N GLU A 141 11.01 16.93 -2.37
CA GLU A 141 10.78 16.75 -0.93
C GLU A 141 11.93 16.00 -0.26
N SER A 142 12.43 14.94 -0.89
CA SER A 142 13.54 14.14 -0.34
C SER A 142 14.90 14.80 -0.50
N ARG A 143 15.02 15.81 -1.39
CA ARG A 143 16.27 16.43 -1.85
C ARG A 143 17.30 15.40 -2.33
N ARG A 144 16.83 14.29 -2.89
CA ARG A 144 17.66 13.17 -3.34
C ARG A 144 17.14 12.65 -4.66
N ILE A 145 18.07 12.39 -5.57
CA ILE A 145 17.80 11.71 -6.83
C ILE A 145 18.21 10.24 -6.65
N PRO A 146 17.30 9.28 -6.81
CA PRO A 146 17.64 7.87 -6.73
C PRO A 146 18.68 7.52 -7.79
N ARG A 147 19.55 6.55 -7.49
CA ARG A 147 20.60 6.14 -8.44
C ARG A 147 20.02 5.44 -9.65
N VAL A 148 19.04 4.57 -9.43
CA VAL A 148 18.32 3.86 -10.48
C VAL A 148 16.83 3.91 -10.18
N VAL A 149 16.03 4.20 -11.20
CA VAL A 149 14.59 4.02 -11.20
C VAL A 149 14.26 2.79 -12.02
N ARG A 150 13.41 1.91 -11.50
CA ARG A 150 12.87 0.78 -12.25
C ARG A 150 11.37 0.88 -12.36
N ALA A 151 10.87 0.74 -13.58
CA ALA A 151 9.46 0.64 -13.88
C ALA A 151 9.22 -0.48 -14.91
N ASP A 152 7.96 -0.79 -15.15
CA ASP A 152 7.59 -1.65 -16.27
C ASP A 152 7.77 -0.93 -17.62
N ALA A 153 7.45 -1.62 -18.71
CA ALA A 153 7.51 -1.07 -20.07
C ALA A 153 6.25 -0.29 -20.44
N GLY A 154 5.57 0.31 -19.47
CA GLY A 154 4.35 1.09 -19.67
C GLY A 154 4.61 2.46 -20.30
N THR A 155 3.65 2.93 -21.10
CA THR A 155 3.69 4.27 -21.72
C THR A 155 3.55 5.38 -20.68
N GLU A 156 2.96 5.06 -19.52
CA GLU A 156 2.79 5.97 -18.39
C GLU A 156 4.12 6.35 -17.72
N ASN A 157 5.18 5.55 -17.89
CA ASN A 157 6.48 5.74 -17.25
C ASN A 157 7.51 6.46 -18.15
N VAL A 158 7.16 6.78 -19.39
CA VAL A 158 8.09 7.39 -20.38
C VAL A 158 8.64 8.73 -19.90
N ILE A 159 7.79 9.61 -19.36
CA ILE A 159 8.25 10.92 -18.87
C ILE A 159 9.17 10.76 -17.65
N VAL A 160 8.88 9.80 -16.76
CA VAL A 160 9.74 9.53 -15.59
C VAL A 160 11.13 9.05 -16.03
N LYS A 161 11.18 8.22 -17.08
CA LYS A 161 12.45 7.78 -17.67
C LYS A 161 13.28 8.95 -18.15
N ASP A 162 12.69 9.85 -18.94
CA ASP A 162 13.40 11.00 -19.50
C ASP A 162 13.88 11.96 -18.39
N LEU A 163 13.01 12.23 -17.41
CA LEU A 163 13.36 13.03 -16.23
C LEU A 163 14.52 12.43 -15.44
N GLN A 164 14.50 11.12 -15.20
CA GLN A 164 15.54 10.46 -14.43
C GLN A 164 16.90 10.49 -15.14
N ILE A 165 16.90 10.25 -16.46
CA ILE A 165 18.10 10.34 -17.29
C ILE A 165 18.66 11.76 -17.26
N ALA A 166 17.80 12.78 -17.42
CA ALA A 166 18.22 14.18 -17.38
C ALA A 166 18.78 14.58 -16.01
N LEU A 167 18.08 14.25 -14.92
CA LEU A 167 18.51 14.55 -13.55
C LEU A 167 19.84 13.88 -13.18
N ARG A 168 20.15 12.73 -13.79
CA ARG A 168 21.40 11.99 -13.55
C ARG A 168 22.45 12.14 -14.64
N PHE A 169 22.27 13.04 -15.61
CA PHE A 169 23.14 13.12 -16.78
C PHE A 169 24.62 13.32 -16.42
N ASP A 170 24.91 14.28 -15.53
CA ASP A 170 26.28 14.66 -15.14
C ASP A 170 26.79 13.96 -13.87
N HIS A 171 26.19 12.84 -13.47
CA HIS A 171 26.66 12.11 -12.29
C HIS A 171 27.87 11.24 -12.62
N GLY A 172 28.88 11.24 -11.75
CA GLY A 172 30.14 10.51 -11.95
C GLY A 172 30.13 9.02 -11.59
N ASP A 173 28.95 8.37 -11.52
CA ASP A 173 28.85 6.96 -11.15
C ASP A 173 28.37 6.06 -12.30
N SER A 174 28.59 4.76 -12.16
CA SER A 174 28.33 3.78 -13.22
C SER A 174 26.87 3.69 -13.68
N MET A 175 25.92 4.26 -12.94
CA MET A 175 24.49 4.25 -13.26
C MET A 175 23.97 5.63 -13.68
N SER A 176 24.83 6.56 -14.08
CA SER A 176 24.42 7.89 -14.55
C SER A 176 23.76 7.86 -15.94
N GLY A 177 23.12 8.98 -16.29
CA GLY A 177 22.46 9.19 -17.58
C GLY A 177 21.54 8.04 -17.98
N LEU A 178 21.76 7.46 -19.16
CA LEU A 178 20.91 6.38 -19.72
C LEU A 178 20.80 5.13 -18.83
N ARG A 179 21.80 4.87 -17.97
CA ARG A 179 21.82 3.70 -17.07
C ARG A 179 21.02 3.92 -15.80
N SER A 180 20.56 5.14 -15.55
CA SER A 180 19.81 5.52 -14.36
C SER A 180 18.34 5.09 -14.37
N PHE A 181 17.87 4.56 -15.50
CA PHE A 181 16.53 4.00 -15.64
C PHE A 181 16.60 2.58 -16.18
N SER A 182 15.85 1.66 -15.56
CA SER A 182 15.77 0.27 -15.97
C SER A 182 14.33 -0.12 -16.23
N THR A 183 14.04 -0.52 -17.47
CA THR A 183 12.78 -1.17 -17.80
C THR A 183 12.90 -2.66 -17.55
N GLY A 184 11.89 -3.29 -16.95
CA GLY A 184 11.88 -4.74 -16.82
C GLY A 184 10.48 -5.33 -16.70
N ARG A 185 10.38 -6.65 -16.89
CA ARG A 185 9.12 -7.38 -16.65
C ARG A 185 8.67 -7.20 -15.20
N SER A 186 7.35 -7.24 -14.99
CA SER A 186 6.71 -7.13 -13.67
C SER A 186 7.35 -8.06 -12.63
N THR A 187 7.73 -9.28 -13.04
CA THR A 187 8.43 -10.28 -12.22
C THR A 187 9.80 -9.84 -11.66
N GLY A 188 10.38 -8.76 -12.17
CA GLY A 188 11.57 -8.07 -11.65
C GLY A 188 11.25 -6.91 -10.70
N ASN A 189 10.01 -6.40 -10.69
CA ASN A 189 9.46 -5.39 -9.77
C ASN A 189 8.92 -6.02 -8.46
N GLN A 190 9.62 -7.04 -7.97
CA GLN A 190 9.17 -7.89 -6.86
C GLN A 190 8.83 -7.12 -5.58
N ARG A 191 9.48 -5.98 -5.34
CA ARG A 191 9.26 -5.17 -4.12
C ARG A 191 7.91 -4.47 -4.15
N ILE A 192 7.57 -3.84 -5.26
CA ILE A 192 6.30 -3.13 -5.40
C ILE A 192 5.15 -4.09 -5.69
N GLU A 193 5.36 -5.17 -6.46
CA GLU A 193 4.36 -6.24 -6.59
C GLU A 193 4.00 -6.87 -5.24
N ARG A 194 5.01 -7.07 -4.37
CA ARG A 194 4.76 -7.58 -3.02
C ARG A 194 4.01 -6.57 -2.15
N LEU A 195 4.31 -5.28 -2.28
CA LEU A 195 3.54 -4.22 -1.63
C LEU A 195 2.07 -4.30 -2.07
N TRP A 196 1.82 -4.41 -3.37
CA TRP A 196 0.47 -4.56 -3.92
C TRP A 196 -0.23 -5.80 -3.43
N ARG A 197 0.44 -6.95 -3.36
CA ARG A 197 -0.15 -8.16 -2.80
C ARG A 197 -0.60 -7.97 -1.35
N ASN A 198 0.30 -7.49 -0.49
CA ASN A 198 0.00 -7.25 0.93
C ASN A 198 -1.15 -6.25 1.11
N ARG A 199 -1.20 -5.19 0.29
CA ARG A 199 -2.30 -4.21 0.31
C ARG A 199 -3.58 -4.76 -0.33
N SER A 200 -3.49 -5.66 -1.30
CA SER A 200 -4.65 -6.24 -1.96
C SER A 200 -5.40 -7.23 -1.09
N GLU A 201 -4.67 -8.05 -0.33
CA GLU A 201 -5.24 -8.99 0.62
C GLU A 201 -5.92 -8.24 1.78
N SER A 202 -5.53 -6.98 2.02
CA SER A 202 -6.02 -6.20 3.14
C SER A 202 -7.01 -5.07 2.81
N PHE A 203 -6.51 -4.05 2.15
CA PHE A 203 -7.20 -2.80 1.88
C PHE A 203 -8.10 -2.90 0.64
N THR A 204 -7.60 -3.47 -0.46
CA THR A 204 -8.32 -3.43 -1.74
C THR A 204 -9.55 -4.33 -1.76
N SER A 205 -9.53 -5.48 -1.08
CA SER A 205 -10.72 -6.35 -0.97
C SER A 205 -11.89 -5.65 -0.28
N PHE A 206 -11.61 -4.91 0.80
CA PHE A 206 -12.59 -4.09 1.49
C PHE A 206 -13.18 -3.02 0.56
N TRP A 207 -12.34 -2.17 -0.03
CA TRP A 207 -12.81 -1.08 -0.90
C TRP A 207 -13.51 -1.57 -2.16
N ARG A 208 -13.13 -2.72 -2.72
CA ARG A 208 -13.86 -3.34 -3.83
C ARG A 208 -15.29 -3.72 -3.42
N ASN A 209 -15.46 -4.31 -2.24
CA ASN A 209 -16.77 -4.70 -1.74
C ASN A 209 -17.64 -3.46 -1.46
N GLU A 210 -17.07 -2.43 -0.83
CA GLU A 210 -17.77 -1.17 -0.56
C GLU A 210 -18.16 -0.45 -1.86
N PHE A 211 -17.23 -0.27 -2.80
CA PHE A 211 -17.55 0.37 -4.07
C PHE A 211 -18.56 -0.45 -4.89
N ALA A 212 -18.49 -1.78 -4.84
CA ALA A 212 -19.51 -2.63 -5.45
C ALA A 212 -20.88 -2.43 -4.78
N TYR A 213 -20.93 -2.37 -3.44
CA TYR A 213 -22.15 -2.08 -2.69
C TYR A 213 -22.72 -0.71 -3.06
N PHE A 214 -21.94 0.36 -3.00
CA PHE A 214 -22.39 1.70 -3.41
C PHE A 214 -22.88 1.74 -4.85
N THR A 215 -22.16 1.11 -5.78
CA THR A 215 -22.56 1.06 -7.19
C THR A 215 -23.90 0.33 -7.36
N SER A 216 -24.13 -0.76 -6.64
CA SER A 216 -25.39 -1.49 -6.64
C SER A 216 -26.51 -0.69 -5.97
N SER A 217 -26.26 -0.10 -4.81
CA SER A 217 -27.25 0.71 -4.06
C SER A 217 -27.67 1.95 -4.83
N LEU A 218 -26.74 2.62 -5.51
CA LEU A 218 -27.06 3.73 -6.41
C LEU A 218 -27.89 3.29 -7.61
N LYS A 219 -27.58 2.13 -8.21
CA LYS A 219 -28.41 1.55 -9.27
C LYS A 219 -29.82 1.23 -8.77
N TYR A 220 -29.96 0.68 -7.57
CA TYR A 220 -31.25 0.43 -6.93
C TYR A 220 -32.04 1.71 -6.65
N LEU A 221 -31.38 2.76 -6.14
CA LEU A 221 -32.01 4.06 -5.90
C LEU A 221 -32.48 4.69 -7.21
N VAL A 222 -31.66 4.70 -8.25
CA VAL A 222 -32.04 5.19 -9.58
C VAL A 222 -33.21 4.38 -10.16
N HIS A 223 -33.20 3.06 -10.01
CA HIS A 223 -34.30 2.19 -10.45
C HIS A 223 -35.60 2.45 -9.67
N LEU A 224 -35.52 2.75 -8.37
CA LEU A 224 -36.68 3.16 -7.55
C LEU A 224 -37.17 4.55 -7.97
N THR A 225 -36.29 5.51 -8.24
CA THR A 225 -36.67 6.86 -8.72
C THR A 225 -37.32 6.83 -10.09
N ILE A 226 -36.93 5.91 -10.98
CA ILE A 226 -37.53 5.75 -12.32
C ILE A 226 -38.86 4.96 -12.26
N HIS A 227 -39.12 4.20 -11.20
CA HIS A 227 -40.37 3.42 -11.01
C HIS A 227 -41.41 4.03 -10.07
N PHE A 228 -41.20 5.25 -9.56
CA PHE A 228 -42.29 6.08 -9.06
C PHE A 228 -42.65 7.13 -10.13
N PRO A 229 -43.43 6.77 -11.18
CA PRO A 229 -44.13 7.79 -11.93
C PRO A 229 -45.12 8.44 -10.95
N TYR A 230 -45.12 9.77 -10.94
CA TYR A 230 -46.13 10.58 -10.27
C TYR A 230 -47.53 10.06 -10.59
N ASN A 231 -48.14 9.35 -9.66
CA ASN A 231 -49.58 9.15 -9.59
C ASN A 231 -50.07 10.01 -8.42
N VAL A 232 -50.38 11.26 -8.72
CA VAL A 232 -51.31 12.05 -7.90
C VAL A 232 -52.21 12.80 -8.89
N ALA A 233 -53.50 12.60 -8.68
CA ALA A 233 -54.63 13.10 -9.46
C ALA A 233 -54.69 14.64 -9.56
#